data_AF-A0AAC9XKK4-F1
#
_entry.id   AF-A0AAC9XKK4-F1
#
_cell.length_a   1.000
_cell.length_b   1.000
_cell.length_c   1.000
_cell.angle_alpha   90.00
_cell.angle_beta   90.00
_cell.angle_gamma   90.00
#
_symmetry.space_group_name_H-M   'P 1'
#
loop_
_entity.id
_entity.type
_entity.pdbx_description
1 polymer ?
#
loop_
_entity_poly.entity_id
_entity_poly.type
_entity_poly.pdbx_seq_one_letter_code
_entity_poly.pdbx_strand_id
1 'polypeptide(L)' 'MICDICKKNINDDEILEGQINIKYKDKDGIEKEKEKEGKLCISCLEGLSKYMGIPITIVCEEEDDEE' A
#
# COMPACT_ATOMS: atom_id res chain seq x y z
N MET A 1 -5.11 -14.65 -0.52
CA MET A 1 -3.87 -13.90 -0.23
C MET A 1 -3.93 -13.30 1.18
N ILE A 2 -2.81 -13.18 1.91
CA ILE A 2 -2.82 -12.56 3.27
C ILE A 2 -2.40 -11.10 3.18
N CYS A 3 -3.23 -10.18 3.69
CA CYS A 3 -2.91 -8.76 3.74
C CYS A 3 -1.85 -8.47 4.82
N ASP A 4 -0.82 -7.71 4.49
CA ASP A 4 0.28 -7.41 5.41
C ASP A 4 -0.10 -6.51 6.57
N ILE A 5 -1.15 -5.71 6.43
CA ILE A 5 -1.61 -4.76 7.45
C ILE A 5 -2.59 -5.42 8.41
N CYS A 6 -3.70 -5.97 7.91
CA CYS A 6 -4.73 -6.55 8.78
C CYS A 6 -4.52 -8.04 9.09
N LYS A 7 -3.54 -8.69 8.45
CA LYS A 7 -3.26 -10.14 8.56
C LYS A 7 -4.47 -11.03 8.28
N LYS A 8 -5.49 -10.51 7.60
CA LYS A 8 -6.67 -11.27 7.15
C LYS A 8 -6.38 -11.95 5.83
N ASN A 9 -7.02 -13.09 5.60
CA ASN A 9 -7.07 -13.72 4.29
C ASN A 9 -8.12 -13.00 3.44
N ILE A 10 -7.70 -12.52 2.28
CA ILE A 10 -8.46 -11.71 1.33
C ILE A 10 -8.36 -12.37 -0.04
N ASN A 11 -9.39 -12.21 -0.86
CA ASN A 11 -9.37 -12.70 -2.24
C ASN A 11 -8.27 -12.00 -3.05
N ASP A 12 -7.82 -12.66 -4.11
CA ASP A 12 -6.77 -12.16 -4.98
C ASP A 12 -7.16 -10.81 -5.60
N ASP A 13 -8.39 -10.73 -6.12
CA ASP A 13 -8.97 -9.53 -6.75
C ASP A 13 -9.11 -8.33 -5.79
N GLU A 14 -8.98 -8.56 -4.48
CA GLU A 14 -9.09 -7.53 -3.44
C GLU A 14 -7.76 -7.22 -2.76
N ILE A 15 -6.66 -7.81 -3.25
CA ILE A 15 -5.30 -7.57 -2.80
C ILE A 15 -4.48 -6.89 -3.90
N LEU A 16 -3.77 -5.85 -3.50
CA LEU A 16 -2.80 -5.14 -4.32
C LEU A 16 -1.41 -5.62 -3.90
N GLU A 17 -0.67 -6.16 -4.85
CA GLU A 17 0.74 -6.53 -4.69
C GLU A 17 1.59 -5.54 -5.46
N GLY A 18 2.69 -5.09 -4.85
CA GLY A 18 3.63 -4.19 -5.50
C GLY A 18 4.49 -3.41 -4.53
N GLN A 19 5.19 -2.42 -5.05
CA GLN A 19 5.94 -1.47 -4.23
C GLN A 19 4.99 -0.46 -3.60
N ILE A 20 4.93 -0.49 -2.26
CA ILE A 20 4.15 0.46 -1.46
C ILE A 20 5.10 1.53 -0.97
N ASN A 21 4.89 2.76 -1.43
CA ASN A 21 5.63 3.91 -0.93
C ASN A 21 4.76 4.70 0.07
N ILE A 22 5.21 4.76 1.32
CA ILE A 22 4.50 5.42 2.43
C ILE A 22 5.24 6.70 2.81
N LYS A 23 4.62 7.86 2.54
CA LYS A 23 5.15 9.20 2.90
C LYS A 23 4.48 9.73 4.16
N TYR A 24 5.19 9.78 5.28
CA TYR A 24 4.63 10.22 6.56
C TYR A 24 5.48 11.29 7.24
N LYS A 25 4.84 12.16 8.04
CA LYS A 25 5.56 13.04 8.97
C LYS A 25 5.73 12.34 10.29
N ASP A 26 6.95 12.28 10.80
CA ASP A 26 7.19 11.77 12.15
C ASP A 26 6.76 12.78 13.22
N LYS A 27 6.92 12.41 14.49
CA LYS A 27 6.57 13.24 15.65
C LYS A 27 7.34 14.56 15.72
N ASP A 28 8.47 14.65 15.03
CA ASP A 28 9.31 15.84 14.95
C ASP A 28 8.93 16.72 13.73
N GLY A 29 7.88 16.33 12.98
CA GLY A 29 7.37 17.03 11.80
C GLY A 29 8.19 16.79 10.54
N ILE A 30 9.16 15.87 10.58
CA ILE A 30 10.06 15.58 9.46
C ILE A 30 9.37 14.62 8.50
N GLU A 31 9.32 15.01 7.22
CA GLU A 31 8.82 14.14 6.15
C GLU A 31 9.78 12.97 5.94
N LYS A 32 9.24 11.76 6.07
CA LYS A 32 9.93 10.51 5.84
C LYS A 32 9.22 9.71 4.76
N GLU A 33 10.02 9.04 3.97
CA GLU A 33 9.56 8.12 2.94
C GLU A 33 10.01 6.72 3.33
N LYS A 34 9.11 5.75 3.18
CA LYS A 34 9.45 4.34 3.37
C LYS A 34 8.86 3.53 2.23
N GLU A 35 9.74 3.00 1.40
CA GLU A 35 9.40 2.02 0.39
C GLU A 35 9.44 0.62 0.99
N LYS A 36 8.43 -0.18 0.68
CA LYS A 36 8.38 -1.58 1.05
C LYS A 36 7.54 -2.36 0.03
N GLU A 37 8.05 -3.49 -0.41
CA GLU A 37 7.25 -4.49 -1.12
C GLU A 37 6.26 -5.17 -0.14
N GLY A 38 4.99 -5.24 -0.51
CA GLY A 38 3.98 -5.85 0.35
C GLY A 38 2.65 -6.09 -0.33
N LYS A 39 1.81 -6.89 0.34
CA LYS A 39 0.46 -7.19 -0.12
C LYS A 39 -0.56 -6.42 0.72
N LEU A 40 -1.32 -5.53 0.10
CA LEU A 40 -2.27 -4.67 0.79
C LEU A 40 -3.68 -4.90 0.26
N CYS A 41 -4.65 -5.19 1.14
CA CYS A 41 -6.04 -5.21 0.70
C CYS A 41 -6.61 -3.81 0.52
N ILE A 42 -7.56 -3.67 -0.40
CA ILE A 42 -8.21 -2.39 -0.73
C ILE A 42 -8.80 -1.71 0.52
N SER A 43 -9.46 -2.46 1.40
CA SER A 43 -10.02 -1.89 2.64
C SER A 43 -8.96 -1.31 3.58
N CYS A 44 -7.76 -1.90 3.63
CA CYS A 44 -6.66 -1.35 4.41
C CYS A 44 -6.10 -0.08 3.76
N LEU A 45 -6.02 -0.03 2.43
CA LEU A 45 -5.65 1.17 1.69
C LEU A 45 -6.63 2.33 1.95
N GLU A 46 -7.93 2.07 1.83
CA GLU A 46 -8.99 3.05 2.13
C GLU A 46 -8.98 3.51 3.59
N GLY A 47 -8.63 2.61 4.51
CA GLY A 47 -8.48 2.94 5.92
C GLY A 47 -7.29 3.88 6.15
N LEU A 48 -6.15 3.58 5.52
CA LEU A 48 -4.93 4.38 5.64
C LEU A 48 -5.08 5.77 5.02
N SER A 49 -5.74 5.88 3.85
CA SER A 49 -6.01 7.17 3.20
C SER A 49 -6.94 8.07 4.01
N LYS A 50 -7.81 7.49 4.84
CA LYS A 50 -8.69 8.22 5.77
C LYS A 50 -7.99 8.59 7.08
N TYR A 51 -7.11 7.73 7.59
CA TYR A 51 -6.51 7.90 8.93
C TYR A 51 -5.29 8.81 8.93
N MET A 52 -4.61 8.95 7.81
CA MET A 52 -3.43 9.78 7.73
C MET A 52 -3.48 10.57 6.42
N GLY A 53 -3.17 11.86 6.48
CA GLY A 53 -2.90 12.68 5.28
C GLY A 53 -1.62 12.27 4.56
N ILE A 54 -1.38 10.96 4.46
CA ILE A 54 -0.25 10.29 3.84
C ILE A 54 -0.72 9.86 2.46
N PRO A 55 -0.15 10.45 1.38
CA PRO A 55 -0.35 9.90 0.06
C PRO A 55 0.31 8.52 0.00
N ILE A 56 -0.49 7.49 -0.28
CA ILE A 56 0.01 6.15 -0.60
C ILE A 56 -0.02 6.00 -2.11
N THR A 57 1.16 5.80 -2.70
CA THR A 57 1.28 5.43 -4.11
C THR A 57 1.58 3.93 -4.16
N ILE A 58 0.73 3.19 -4.85
CA ILE A 58 0.97 1.79 -5.18
C ILE A 58 1.36 1.78 -6.66
N VAL A 59 2.57 1.32 -6.93
CA VAL A 59 3.00 1.05 -8.30
C VAL A 59 2.67 -0.43 -8.54
N CYS A 60 1.60 -0.66 -9.30
CA CYS A 60 1.37 -1.97 -9.90
C CYS A 60 2.25 -2.02 -11.13
N GLU A 61 3.13 -3.02 -11.23
CA GLU A 61 3.70 -3.36 -12.52
C GLU A 61 2.51 -3.78 -13.39
N GLU A 62 2.14 -2.94 -14.35
CA GLU A 62 1.34 -3.40 -15.47
C GLU A 62 2.20 -4.47 -16.15
N GLU A 63 1.74 -5.72 -16.18
CA GLU A 63 2.32 -6.68 -17.11
C GLU A 63 2.18 -6.05 -18.50
N ASP A 64 3.29 -5.57 -19.06
CA ASP A 64 3.41 -5.28 -20.48
C ASP A 64 2.98 -6.57 -21.19
N ASP A 65 1.72 -6.61 -21.63
CA ASP A 65 1.25 -7.55 -22.64
C ASP A 65 2.12 -7.28 -23.89
N GLU A 66 3.24 -7.98 -23.98
CA GLU A 66 4.09 -8.07 -25.17
C GLU A 66 3.23 -8.64 -26.32
N GLU A 67 2.87 -7.79 -27.28
CA GLU A 67 2.42 -8.19 -28.64
C GLU A 67 3.57 -8.14 -29.65
#